data_AF-A0A9J6HC10-F1
#
_entry.id   AF-A0A9J6HC10-F1
#
_cell.length_a   1.000
_cell.length_b   1.000
_cell.length_c   1.000
_cell.angle_alpha   90.00
_cell.angle_beta   90.00
_cell.angle_gamma   90.00
#
_symmetry.space_group_name_H-M   'P 1'
#
loop_
_entity.id
_entity.type
_entity.pdbx_description
1 polymer ?
#
loop_
_entity_poly.entity_id
_entity_poly.type
_entity_poly.pdbx_seq_one_letter_code
_entity_poly.pdbx_strand_id
1 'polypeptide(L)'
;MHTECQYSCPGPLKPRPRASHRRTANGCGTNEVHLTVAALPHPDIKACCNEVDLCYDTCLADKALGDADFHKCLEGVCHPKAAARDWCEYTTQLFATMMRNMG
;
A
#
# COMPACT_ATOMS: atom_id res chain seq x y z
N MET A 1 -3.22 -9.19 -15.85
CA MET A 1 -1.98 -8.68 -16.46
C MET A 1 -1.84 -7.23 -16.01
N HIS A 2 -1.23 -6.99 -14.85
CA HIS A 2 -0.99 -5.62 -14.37
C HIS A 2 0.31 -5.15 -15.00
N THR A 3 0.20 -4.13 -15.85
CA THR A 3 1.33 -3.37 -16.40
C THR A 3 2.19 -2.93 -15.22
N GLU A 4 3.43 -3.43 -15.13
CA GLU A 4 4.44 -2.76 -14.32
C GLU A 4 4.37 -1.25 -14.64
N CYS A 5 4.57 -0.40 -13.64
CA CYS A 5 4.66 1.04 -13.82
C CYS A 5 5.98 1.38 -14.57
N GLN A 6 6.08 0.95 -15.83
CA GLN A 6 7.24 1.10 -16.68
C GLN A 6 7.16 2.46 -17.36
N TYR A 7 7.83 3.44 -16.76
CA TYR A 7 8.07 4.71 -17.41
C TYR A 7 9.27 4.58 -18.37
N SER A 8 9.01 4.72 -19.67
CA SER A 8 10.06 4.80 -20.70
C SER A 8 10.35 6.27 -21.04
N CYS A 9 11.62 6.68 -20.99
CA CYS A 9 12.01 8.00 -21.47
C CYS A 9 12.11 8.03 -23.00
N PRO A 10 11.87 9.18 -23.65
CA PRO A 10 12.11 9.33 -25.08
C PRO A 10 13.60 9.19 -25.43
N GLY A 11 13.91 8.46 -26.51
CA GLY A 11 15.27 8.31 -27.03
C GLY A 11 16.19 7.45 -26.16
N PRO A 12 17.50 7.77 -26.05
CA PRO A 12 18.48 6.95 -25.33
C PRO A 12 18.48 7.19 -23.81
N LEU A 13 17.56 8.01 -23.30
CA LEU A 13 17.53 8.40 -21.88
C LEU A 13 17.02 7.23 -21.03
N LYS A 14 17.61 7.05 -19.84
CA LYS A 14 17.11 6.11 -18.84
C LYS A 14 16.28 6.86 -17.80
N PRO A 15 15.11 6.34 -17.40
CA PRO A 15 14.35 6.92 -16.30
C PRO A 15 15.21 6.92 -15.03
N ARG A 16 15.18 8.04 -14.31
CA ARG A 16 15.91 8.22 -13.05
C ARG A 16 14.99 8.85 -12.02
N PRO A 17 15.12 8.48 -10.73
CA PRO A 17 14.42 9.17 -9.65
C PRO A 17 14.68 10.68 -9.69
N ARG A 18 13.64 11.47 -9.47
CA ARG A 18 13.79 12.93 -9.34
C ARG A 18 14.50 13.23 -8.02
N ALA A 19 15.63 13.95 -8.08
CA ALA A 19 16.46 14.22 -6.90
C ALA A 19 15.72 15.01 -5.79
N SER A 20 14.73 15.83 -6.15
CA SER A 20 13.92 16.61 -5.21
C SER A 20 12.61 15.93 -4.78
N HIS A 21 12.35 14.70 -5.24
CA HIS A 21 11.15 13.99 -4.85
C HIS A 21 11.20 13.62 -3.37
N ARG A 22 10.15 14.01 -2.64
CA ARG A 22 9.95 13.66 -1.25
C ARG A 22 8.78 12.69 -1.20
N ARG A 23 9.06 11.46 -0.77
CA ARG A 23 8.02 10.46 -0.59
C ARG A 23 7.00 10.92 0.45
N THR A 24 5.74 10.68 0.19
CA THR A 24 4.60 11.07 1.02
C THR A 24 3.75 9.87 1.37
N ALA A 25 3.05 9.98 2.50
CA ALA A 25 2.09 8.99 2.96
C ALA A 25 0.87 9.75 3.49
N ASN A 26 -0.32 9.25 3.18
CA ASN A 26 -1.59 9.86 3.59
C ASN A 26 -2.45 8.89 4.44
N GLY A 27 -2.00 7.65 4.64
CA GLY A 27 -2.65 6.66 5.49
C GLY A 27 -3.48 5.69 4.67
N CYS A 28 -4.58 5.18 5.22
CA CYS A 28 -5.35 4.16 4.53
C CYS A 28 -6.37 4.80 3.57
N GLY A 29 -6.21 4.57 2.27
CA GLY A 29 -7.14 5.09 1.27
C GLY A 29 -6.50 5.35 -0.09
N THR A 30 -7.23 6.07 -0.94
CA THR A 30 -6.70 6.71 -2.16
C THR A 30 -6.66 8.22 -1.97
N ASN A 31 -6.20 8.95 -2.99
CA ASN A 31 -6.23 10.43 -2.94
C ASN A 31 -7.64 11.00 -2.86
N GLU A 32 -8.65 10.25 -3.32
CA GLU A 32 -10.06 10.63 -3.36
C GLU A 32 -10.84 10.13 -2.15
N VAL A 33 -10.40 9.04 -1.51
CA VAL A 33 -11.11 8.39 -0.42
C VAL A 33 -10.13 8.06 0.71
N HIS A 34 -10.25 8.75 1.84
CA HIS A 34 -9.50 8.45 3.07
C HIS A 34 -10.36 7.73 4.09
N LEU A 35 -9.82 6.65 4.66
CA LEU A 35 -10.43 5.93 5.76
C LEU A 35 -9.95 6.51 7.09
N THR A 36 -10.90 6.85 7.95
CA THR A 36 -10.59 7.30 9.30
C THR A 36 -10.12 6.13 10.16
N VAL A 37 -9.36 6.41 11.22
CA VAL A 37 -8.88 5.37 12.16
C VAL A 37 -10.04 4.56 12.76
N ALA A 38 -11.22 5.16 12.93
CA ALA A 38 -12.42 4.48 13.42
C ALA A 38 -13.00 3.47 12.43
N ALA A 39 -12.74 3.63 11.13
CA ALA A 39 -13.12 2.67 10.10
C ALA A 39 -12.12 1.51 9.95
N LEU A 40 -10.97 1.59 10.63
CA LEU A 40 -9.95 0.54 10.58
C LEU A 40 -10.23 -0.55 11.62
N PRO A 41 -9.94 -1.82 11.30
CA PRO A 41 -10.03 -2.92 12.26
C PRO A 41 -9.14 -2.74 13.50
N HIS A 42 -8.03 -2.02 13.33
CA HIS A 42 -7.10 -1.67 14.40
C HIS A 42 -6.33 -0.40 14.03
N PRO A 43 -6.02 0.50 14.98
CA PRO A 43 -5.25 1.73 14.70
C PRO A 43 -3.86 1.47 14.09
N ASP A 44 -3.20 0.38 14.49
CA ASP A 44 -1.86 0.02 13.97
C ASP A 44 -1.85 -0.28 12.46
N ILE A 45 -3.01 -0.57 11.85
CA ILE A 45 -3.12 -0.75 10.39
C ILE A 45 -2.70 0.51 9.64
N LYS A 46 -2.88 1.70 10.22
CA LYS A 46 -2.44 2.97 9.61
C LYS A 46 -0.94 2.98 9.32
N ALA A 47 -0.12 2.30 10.13
CA ALA A 47 1.32 2.20 9.86
C ALA A 47 1.59 1.37 8.60
N CYS A 48 0.88 0.25 8.40
CA CYS A 48 0.98 -0.55 7.18
C CYS A 48 0.57 0.24 5.93
N CYS A 49 -0.49 1.05 6.04
CA CYS A 49 -0.94 1.90 4.93
C CYS A 49 0.11 2.95 4.56
N ASN A 50 0.74 3.59 5.55
CA ASN A 50 1.80 4.56 5.29
C ASN A 50 3.00 3.93 4.54
N GLU A 51 3.37 2.68 4.86
CA GLU A 51 4.50 2.02 4.19
C GLU A 51 4.19 1.69 2.72
N VAL A 52 2.97 1.23 2.42
CA VAL A 52 2.57 0.97 1.02
C VAL A 52 2.41 2.26 0.22
N ASP A 53 1.97 3.36 0.85
CA ASP A 53 1.97 4.68 0.21
C ASP A 53 3.39 5.10 -0.20
N LEU A 54 4.37 4.94 0.69
CA LEU A 54 5.77 5.25 0.38
C LEU A 54 6.32 4.38 -0.76
N CYS A 55 5.88 3.12 -0.85
CA CYS A 55 6.21 2.24 -1.96
C CYS A 55 5.61 2.79 -3.27
N TYR A 56 4.34 3.18 -3.26
CA TYR A 56 3.62 3.64 -4.45
C TYR A 56 4.06 5.04 -4.93
N ASP A 57 4.49 5.90 -4.01
CA ASP A 57 5.06 7.21 -4.35
C ASP A 57 6.49 7.08 -4.94
N THR A 58 7.13 5.92 -4.80
CA THR A 58 8.46 5.65 -5.35
C THR A 58 8.38 5.11 -6.78
N CYS A 59 8.71 5.94 -7.75
CA CYS A 59 8.79 5.51 -9.15
C CYS A 59 9.77 4.32 -9.33
N LEU A 60 9.38 3.33 -10.14
CA LEU A 60 10.11 2.08 -10.41
C LEU A 60 10.23 1.12 -9.21
N ALA A 61 9.51 1.37 -8.10
CA ALA A 61 9.35 0.36 -7.07
C ALA A 61 8.52 -0.82 -7.60
N ASP A 62 8.83 -2.02 -7.11
CA ASP A 62 8.09 -3.23 -7.44
C ASP A 62 6.75 -3.20 -6.69
N LYS A 63 5.67 -2.95 -7.43
CA LYS A 63 4.30 -2.92 -6.91
C LYS A 63 3.91 -4.25 -6.26
N ALA A 64 4.26 -5.37 -6.88
CA ALA A 64 3.86 -6.69 -6.39
C ALA A 64 4.56 -7.02 -5.07
N LEU A 65 5.82 -6.60 -4.92
CA LEU A 65 6.54 -6.68 -3.64
C LEU A 65 5.87 -5.78 -2.58
N GLY A 66 5.56 -4.53 -2.92
CA GLY A 66 4.85 -3.61 -2.02
C GLY A 66 3.49 -4.14 -1.56
N ASP A 67 2.68 -4.69 -2.47
CA ASP A 67 1.40 -5.33 -2.17
C ASP A 67 1.58 -6.55 -1.25
N ALA A 68 2.62 -7.37 -1.47
CA ALA A 68 2.90 -8.54 -0.66
C ALA A 68 3.35 -8.16 0.76
N ASP A 69 4.19 -7.14 0.90
CA ASP A 69 4.66 -6.66 2.20
C ASP A 69 3.54 -5.92 2.96
N PHE A 70 2.67 -5.21 2.25
CA PHE A 70 1.45 -4.64 2.83
C PHE A 70 0.55 -5.72 3.43
N HIS A 71 0.26 -6.80 2.68
CA HIS A 71 -0.55 -7.91 3.17
C HIS A 71 0.03 -8.54 4.44
N LYS A 72 1.34 -8.84 4.44
CA LYS A 72 2.04 -9.38 5.62
C LYS A 72 1.96 -8.45 6.83
N CYS A 73 2.09 -7.14 6.61
CA CYS A 73 1.96 -6.15 7.68
C CYS A 73 0.58 -6.19 8.33
N LEU A 74 -0.49 -6.22 7.52
CA LEU A 74 -1.86 -6.31 8.01
C LEU A 74 -2.10 -7.60 8.81
N GLU A 75 -1.65 -8.74 8.30
CA GLU A 75 -1.72 -10.03 9.01
C GLU A 75 -0.97 -9.98 10.34
N GLY A 76 0.21 -9.35 10.38
CA GLY A 76 0.99 -9.17 11.60
C GLY A 76 0.28 -8.37 12.69
N VAL A 77 -0.58 -7.41 12.30
CA VAL A 77 -1.42 -6.65 13.24
C VAL A 77 -2.59 -7.49 13.75
N CYS A 78 -3.21 -8.29 12.88
CA CYS A 78 -4.42 -9.07 13.19
C CYS A 78 -4.15 -10.36 13.97
N HIS A 79 -3.09 -11.10 13.62
CA HIS A 79 -2.78 -12.42 14.18
C HIS A 79 -2.69 -12.47 15.72
N PRO A 80 -2.05 -11.52 16.43
CA PRO A 80 -1.99 -11.54 17.89
C PRO A 80 -3.32 -11.21 18.59
N LYS A 81 -4.38 -10.81 17.87
CA LYS A 81 -5.63 -10.30 18.45
C LYS A 81 -6.77 -11.32 18.35
N ALA A 82 -6.74 -12.32 19.24
CA ALA A 82 -7.66 -13.47 19.22
C ALA A 82 -9.17 -13.11 19.20
N ALA A 83 -9.59 -12.06 19.91
CA ALA A 83 -11.01 -11.70 20.04
C ALA A 83 -11.63 -11.05 18.79
N ALA A 84 -10.80 -10.52 17.88
CA ALA A 84 -11.24 -9.83 16.67
C ALA A 84 -10.56 -10.38 15.40
N ARG A 85 -9.89 -11.53 15.52
CA ARG A 85 -9.02 -12.10 14.49
C ARG A 85 -9.76 -12.29 13.17
N ASP A 86 -10.92 -12.97 13.20
CA ASP A 86 -11.69 -13.29 11.99
C ASP A 86 -12.16 -12.03 11.25
N TRP A 87 -12.64 -11.02 11.98
CA TRP A 87 -13.05 -9.73 11.42
C TRP A 87 -11.85 -8.96 10.84
N CYS A 88 -10.73 -8.94 11.57
CA CYS A 88 -9.51 -8.25 11.17
C CYS A 88 -8.88 -8.90 9.92
N GLU A 89 -8.87 -10.23 9.85
CA GLU A 89 -8.37 -10.99 8.70
C GLU A 89 -9.27 -10.78 7.46
N TYR A 90 -10.60 -10.85 7.63
CA TYR A 90 -11.54 -10.60 6.53
C TYR A 90 -11.38 -9.20 5.93
N THR A 91 -11.31 -8.18 6.79
CA THR A 91 -11.10 -6.78 6.38
C THR A 91 -9.72 -6.56 5.77
N THR A 92 -8.66 -7.17 6.32
CA THR A 92 -7.32 -7.19 5.73
C THR A 92 -7.33 -7.71 4.30
N GLN A 93 -8.02 -8.82 4.06
CA GLN A 93 -8.10 -9.42 2.73
C GLN A 93 -8.88 -8.54 1.74
N LEU A 94 -9.94 -7.87 2.20
CA LEU A 94 -10.65 -6.87 1.39
C LEU A 94 -9.72 -5.70 1.00
N PHE A 95 -9.00 -5.12 1.96
CA PHE A 95 -8.09 -3.99 1.73
C PHE A 95 -6.98 -4.36 0.76
N ALA A 96 -6.31 -5.49 0.99
CA ALA A 96 -5.25 -5.96 0.10
C ALA A 96 -5.78 -6.30 -1.31
N THR A 97 -7.04 -6.73 -1.44
CA THR A 97 -7.65 -6.99 -2.74
C THR A 97 -8.03 -5.70 -3.47
N MET A 98 -8.54 -4.69 -2.74
CA MET A 98 -8.77 -3.36 -3.30
C MET A 98 -7.46 -2.73 -3.81
N MET A 99 -6.41 -2.70 -2.99
CA MET A 99 -5.11 -2.11 -3.36
C MET A 99 -4.43 -2.81 -4.55
N ARG A 100 -4.61 -4.13 -4.66
CA ARG A 100 -4.10 -4.91 -5.81
C ARG A 100 -4.82 -4.61 -7.13
N ASN A 101 -6.09 -4.23 -7.09
CA ASN A 101 -6.94 -4.04 -8.28
C ASN A 101 -7.19 -2.57 -8.66
N MET A 102 -6.93 -1.63 -7.74
CA MET A 102 -7.16 -0.20 -7.93
C MET A 102 -5.86 0.64 -7.97
N GLY A 103 -4.71 0.02 -7.72
CA GLY A 103 -3.38 0.65 -7.80
C GLY A 103 -2.62 0.31 -9.06
#